data_AF-A0A1G1NBU4-F1
#
_entry.id   AF-A0A1G1NBU4-F1
#
_cell.length_a   1.000
_cell.length_b   1.000
_cell.length_c   1.000
_cell.angle_alpha   90.00
_cell.angle_beta   90.00
_cell.angle_gamma   90.00
#
_symmetry.space_group_name_H-M   'P 1'
#
loop_
_entity.id
_entity.type
_entity.pdbx_description
1 polymer ?
#
loop_
_entity_poly.entity_id
_entity_poly.type
_entity_poly.pdbx_seq_one_letter_code
_entity_poly.pdbx_strand_id
1 'polypeptide(L)'
;MNREKILTVIMDFLEKRGKLPEDKKKIFSYRYLETGHIDSFGMIQLIMSLEDEFGIELQPEHLENLEGLSTVGGLVDLVETRVKAKR
;
A
#
# COMPACT_ATOMS: atom_id res chain seq x y z
N MET A 1 12.34 2.57 11.44
CA MET A 1 12.21 2.63 9.97
C MET A 1 10.97 3.43 9.66
N ASN A 2 11.03 4.38 8.73
CA ASN A 2 10.02 5.44 8.68
C ASN A 2 8.81 5.02 7.85
N ARG A 3 7.69 4.83 8.54
CA ARG A 3 6.32 4.70 8.00
C ARG A 3 6.00 5.75 6.94
N GLU A 4 6.59 6.94 7.07
CA GLU A 4 6.53 8.03 6.10
C GLU A 4 7.07 7.64 4.72
N LYS A 5 8.19 6.91 4.64
CA LYS A 5 8.74 6.46 3.35
C LYS A 5 7.79 5.49 2.65
N ILE A 6 7.23 4.54 3.40
CA ILE A 6 6.24 3.58 2.88
C ILE A 6 5.03 4.34 2.33
N LEU A 7 4.54 5.31 3.10
CA LEU A 7 3.41 6.14 2.69
C LEU A 7 3.71 6.92 1.41
N THR A 8 4.88 7.56 1.30
CA THR A 8 5.29 8.28 0.09
C THR A 8 5.28 7.38 -1.14
N VAL A 9 5.85 6.17 -1.06
CA VAL A 9 5.90 5.25 -2.21
C VAL A 9 4.48 4.84 -2.65
N ILE A 10 3.59 4.55 -1.70
CA ILE A 10 2.20 4.22 -2.00
C ILE A 10 1.47 5.42 -2.63
N MET A 11 1.66 6.62 -2.07
CA MET A 11 1.06 7.84 -2.61
C MET A 11 1.56 8.13 -4.03
N ASP A 12 2.86 8.08 -4.27
CA ASP A 12 3.46 8.31 -5.58
C ASP A 12 2.94 7.32 -6.63
N PHE A 13 2.68 6.07 -6.24
CA PHE A 13 2.08 5.08 -7.13
C PHE A 13 0.62 5.41 -7.47
N LEU A 14 -0.18 5.77 -6.46
CA LEU A 14 -1.60 6.10 -6.65
C LEU A 14 -1.77 7.44 -7.40
N GLU A 15 -0.97 8.47 -7.12
CA GLU A 15 -1.03 9.75 -7.83
C GLU A 15 -0.79 9.63 -9.34
N LYS A 16 0.04 8.65 -9.76
CA LYS A 16 0.25 8.33 -11.18
C LYS A 16 -0.97 7.72 -11.85
N ARG A 17 -1.94 7.19 -11.09
CA ARG A 17 -3.16 6.52 -11.56
C ARG A 17 -4.41 7.38 -11.41
N GLY A 18 -4.40 8.36 -10.51
CA GLY A 18 -5.54 9.25 -10.31
C GLY A 18 -5.30 10.29 -9.21
N LYS A 19 -6.28 11.18 -9.03
CA LYS A 19 -6.21 12.17 -7.94
C LYS A 19 -6.43 11.50 -6.59
N LEU A 20 -5.51 11.74 -5.67
CA LEU A 20 -5.66 11.38 -4.26
C LEU A 20 -6.38 12.49 -3.47
N PRO A 21 -6.96 12.17 -2.30
CA PRO A 21 -7.44 13.17 -1.36
C PRO A 21 -6.29 14.12 -0.94
N GLU A 22 -6.51 15.44 -1.06
CA GLU A 22 -5.53 16.45 -0.61
C GLU A 22 -5.32 16.42 0.91
N ASP A 23 -6.31 15.93 1.65
CA ASP A 23 -6.24 15.80 3.10
C ASP A 23 -5.44 14.55 3.51
N LYS A 24 -4.20 14.78 3.97
CA LYS A 24 -3.31 13.74 4.49
C LYS A 24 -3.94 12.89 5.60
N LYS A 25 -4.88 13.43 6.39
CA LYS A 25 -5.57 12.65 7.43
C LYS A 25 -6.51 11.60 6.84
N LYS A 26 -7.04 11.85 5.63
CA LYS A 26 -7.93 10.92 4.91
C LYS A 26 -7.16 9.90 4.07
N ILE A 27 -5.87 10.15 3.78
CA ILE A 27 -5.05 9.22 3.02
C ILE A 27 -4.99 7.86 3.70
N PHE A 28 -4.74 7.79 5.01
CA PHE A 28 -4.62 6.51 5.73
C PHE A 28 -5.87 5.64 5.65
N SER A 29 -7.06 6.24 5.65
CA SER A 29 -8.33 5.54 5.50
C SER A 29 -8.81 5.43 4.06
N TYR A 30 -8.02 5.90 3.08
CA TYR A 30 -8.41 5.93 1.68
C TYR A 30 -8.49 4.52 1.11
N ARG A 31 -9.69 4.17 0.61
CA ARG A 31 -9.99 2.83 0.08
C ARG A 31 -9.76 2.74 -1.43
N TYR A 32 -8.52 2.54 -1.85
CA TYR A 32 -8.13 2.61 -3.27
C TYR A 32 -8.74 1.50 -4.15
N LEU A 33 -9.14 0.36 -3.59
CA LEU A 33 -9.84 -0.70 -4.33
C LEU A 33 -11.34 -0.41 -4.45
N GLU A 34 -11.99 -0.03 -3.35
CA GLU A 34 -13.44 0.24 -3.34
C GLU A 34 -13.82 1.47 -4.17
N THR A 35 -12.93 2.47 -4.21
CA THR A 35 -13.10 3.66 -5.05
C THR A 35 -12.81 3.37 -6.53
N GLY A 36 -12.32 2.17 -6.87
CA GLY A 36 -11.90 1.83 -8.24
C GLY A 36 -10.67 2.61 -8.71
N HIS A 37 -9.89 3.18 -7.79
CA HIS A 37 -8.69 3.96 -8.13
C HIS A 37 -7.65 3.07 -8.81
N ILE A 38 -7.48 1.86 -8.27
CA ILE A 38 -6.71 0.79 -8.92
C ILE A 38 -7.56 -0.47 -8.97
N ASP A 39 -7.33 -1.27 -10.00
CA ASP A 39 -7.93 -2.59 -10.16
C ASP A 39 -7.04 -3.67 -9.50
N SER A 40 -7.42 -4.94 -9.67
CA SER A 40 -6.65 -6.09 -9.17
C SER A 40 -5.23 -6.14 -9.75
N PHE A 41 -5.03 -5.72 -11.00
CA PHE A 41 -3.71 -5.69 -11.64
C PHE A 41 -2.84 -4.57 -11.08
N GLY A 42 -3.42 -3.37 -10.90
CA GLY A 42 -2.75 -2.24 -10.25
C GLY A 42 -2.35 -2.56 -8.82
N MET A 43 -3.13 -3.35 -8.10
CA MET A 43 -2.76 -3.85 -6.76
C MET A 43 -1.52 -4.74 -6.81
N ILE A 44 -1.47 -5.71 -7.73
CA ILE A 44 -0.29 -6.58 -7.90
C ILE A 44 0.95 -5.74 -8.23
N GLN A 45 0.84 -4.75 -9.13
CA GLN A 45 1.95 -3.87 -9.48
C GLN A 45 2.43 -3.01 -8.31
N LEU A 46 1.52 -2.52 -7.48
CA LEU A 46 1.87 -1.78 -6.26
C LEU A 46 2.64 -2.67 -5.28
N ILE A 47 2.16 -3.91 -5.07
CA ILE A 47 2.82 -4.90 -4.20
C ILE A 47 4.24 -5.18 -4.70
N MET A 48 4.41 -5.50 -5.98
CA MET A 48 5.73 -5.75 -6.57
C MET A 48 6.67 -4.56 -6.41
N SER A 49 6.15 -3.33 -6.55
CA SER A 49 6.96 -2.11 -6.36
C SER A 49 7.42 -1.94 -4.91
N LEU A 50 6.58 -2.32 -3.94
CA LEU A 50 6.92 -2.27 -2.51
C LEU A 50 7.90 -3.39 -2.13
N GLU A 51 7.74 -4.57 -2.71
CA GLU A 51 8.68 -5.69 -2.54
C GLU A 51 10.08 -5.32 -3.03
N ASP A 52 10.19 -4.72 -4.21
CA ASP A 52 11.46 -4.27 -4.79
C ASP A 52 12.10 -3.13 -3.96
N GLU A 53 11.31 -2.09 -3.64
CA GLU A 53 11.79 -0.90 -2.91
C GLU A 53 12.25 -1.20 -1.47
N PHE A 54 11.56 -2.12 -0.78
CA PHE A 54 11.85 -2.46 0.62
C PHE A 54 12.57 -3.81 0.79
N GLY A 55 12.76 -4.56 -0.30
CA GLY A 55 13.34 -5.90 -0.30
C GLY A 55 12.54 -6.90 0.54
N ILE A 56 11.21 -6.85 0.51
CA ILE A 56 10.34 -7.77 1.26
C ILE A 56 9.62 -8.71 0.30
N GLU A 57 9.06 -9.80 0.85
CA GLU A 57 8.12 -10.65 0.13
C GLU A 57 6.74 -10.60 0.81
N LEU A 58 5.73 -10.34 -0.01
CA LEU A 58 4.31 -10.27 0.33
C LEU A 58 3.60 -11.45 -0.35
N GLN A 59 3.62 -12.61 0.32
CA GLN A 59 2.91 -13.79 -0.21
C GLN A 59 1.40 -13.53 -0.37
N PRO A 60 0.74 -14.16 -1.35
CA PRO A 60 -0.69 -14.01 -1.62
C PRO A 60 -1.58 -14.21 -0.39
N GLU A 61 -1.25 -15.15 0.50
CA GLU A 61 -2.04 -15.42 1.72
C GLU A 61 -2.12 -14.20 2.66
N HIS A 62 -1.14 -13.31 2.60
CA HIS A 62 -1.14 -12.07 3.37
C HIS A 62 -2.04 -11.01 2.75
N LEU A 63 -2.32 -11.16 1.47
CA LEU A 63 -3.22 -10.31 0.71
C LEU A 63 -4.67 -10.77 0.85
N GLU A 64 -4.92 -12.05 1.16
CA GLU A 64 -6.25 -12.65 1.31
C GLU A 64 -7.09 -12.04 2.45
N ASN A 65 -6.46 -11.46 3.48
CA ASN A 65 -7.14 -10.60 4.47
C ASN A 65 -7.42 -9.19 3.90
N LEU A 66 -8.12 -9.17 2.76
CA LEU A 66 -8.33 -7.99 1.91
C LEU A 66 -9.04 -6.83 2.62
N GLU A 67 -9.89 -7.07 3.62
CA GLU A 67 -10.63 -5.98 4.29
C GLU A 67 -9.71 -4.95 4.96
N GLY A 68 -8.54 -5.37 5.47
CA GLY A 68 -7.53 -4.46 6.02
C GLY A 68 -6.70 -3.78 4.93
N LEU A 69 -6.44 -4.49 3.83
CA LEU A 69 -5.68 -4.01 2.67
C LEU A 69 -6.50 -3.21 1.66
N SER A 70 -7.79 -3.01 1.92
CA SER A 70 -8.59 -2.06 1.16
C SER A 70 -8.09 -0.63 1.33
N THR A 71 -7.35 -0.34 2.41
CA THR A 71 -6.90 1.02 2.78
C THR A 71 -5.40 1.22 2.64
N VAL A 72 -4.97 2.46 2.37
CA VAL A 72 -3.54 2.84 2.38
C VAL A 72 -2.90 2.52 3.73
N GLY A 73 -3.60 2.78 4.84
CA GLY A 73 -3.09 2.54 6.18
C GLY A 73 -2.81 1.07 6.45
N GLY A 74 -3.72 0.18 6.06
CA GLY A 74 -3.49 -1.27 6.23
C GLY A 74 -2.33 -1.78 5.39
N LEU A 75 -2.14 -1.26 4.18
CA LEU A 75 -0.97 -1.60 3.36
C LEU A 75 0.33 -1.09 4.00
N VAL A 76 0.33 0.13 4.55
CA VAL A 76 1.47 0.68 5.29
C VAL A 76 1.82 -0.20 6.49
N ASP A 77 0.82 -0.64 7.26
CA ASP A 77 1.01 -1.53 8.42
C ASP A 77 1.58 -2.89 8.03
N LEU A 78 1.10 -3.48 6.92
CA LEU A 78 1.59 -4.74 6.40
C LEU A 78 3.08 -4.65 6.02
N VAL A 79 3.44 -3.63 5.23
CA VAL A 79 4.83 -3.40 4.79
C VAL A 79 5.72 -3.12 5.99
N GLU A 80 5.29 -2.28 6.93
CA GLU A 80 6.06 -1.97 8.13
C GLU A 80 6.35 -3.22 8.96
N THR A 81 5.33 -4.07 9.15
CA THR A 81 5.47 -5.35 9.87
C THR A 81 6.49 -6.25 9.19
N ARG A 82 6.45 -6.33 7.86
CA ARG A 82 7.36 -7.17 7.07
C ARG A 82 8.79 -6.73 7.14
N VAL A 83 9.03 -5.44 6.99
CA VAL A 83 10.39 -4.95 7.02
C VAL A 83 10.99 -5.03 8.43
N LYS A 84 10.15 -4.93 9.48
CA LYS A 84 10.57 -5.23 10.86
C LYS A 84 10.90 -6.71 11.06
N ALA A 85 10.10 -7.63 10.51
CA ALA A 85 10.33 -9.07 10.65
C ALA A 85 11.59 -9.57 9.91
N LYS A 86 12.07 -8.82 8.90
CA LYS A 86 13.33 -9.09 8.19
C LYS A 86 14.58 -8.70 9.00
N ARG A 87 14.44 -7.90 10.06
CA ARG A 87 15.57 -7.36 10.85
C ARG A 87 16.00 -8.24 12.02
#